data_AF-A0A7C1IFA0-F1
#
_entry.id   AF-A0A7C1IFA0-F1
#
_cell.length_a   1.000
_cell.length_b   1.000
_cell.length_c   1.000
_cell.angle_alpha   90.00
_cell.angle_beta   90.00
_cell.angle_gamma   90.00
#
_symmetry.space_group_name_H-M   'P 1'
#
loop_
_entity.id
_entity.type
_entity.pdbx_description
1 polymer ?
#
loop_
_entity_poly.entity_id
_entity_poly.type
_entity_poly.pdbx_seq_one_letter_code
_entity_poly.pdbx_strand_id
1 'polypeptide(L)'
;PGLTICAERVAVSKAVSEGDKDIETVVVYTDTDEPTPPCGACRQFIAEFNREANIIIAWRKGVKQVNLKDLLPLAFTGEKLGKT
;
A
#
# COMPACT_ATOMS: atom_id res chain seq x y z
N PRO A 1 14.68 6.12 10.46
CA PRO A 1 14.09 4.88 11.04
C PRO A 1 13.94 3.79 9.98
N GLY A 2 14.97 2.96 9.78
CA GLY A 2 14.96 1.88 8.78
C GLY A 2 14.30 0.58 9.26
N LEU A 3 14.07 0.43 10.57
CA LEU A 3 13.56 -0.79 11.20
C LEU A 3 12.13 -0.65 11.75
N THR A 4 11.53 0.55 11.66
CA THR A 4 10.14 0.75 12.12
C THR A 4 9.14 0.35 11.03
N ILE A 5 7.91 0.11 11.44
CA ILE A 5 6.80 -0.25 10.55
C ILE A 5 5.86 0.95 10.37
N CYS A 6 5.35 1.12 9.15
CA CYS A 6 4.33 2.14 8.87
C CYS A 6 2.93 1.55 9.11
N ALA A 7 1.92 2.41 9.30
CA ALA A 7 0.55 1.98 9.59
C ALA A 7 -0.03 1.03 8.51
N GLU A 8 0.28 1.27 7.24
CA GLU A 8 -0.18 0.46 6.10
C GLU A 8 0.28 -0.99 6.23
N ARG A 9 1.55 -1.20 6.57
CA ARG A 9 2.11 -2.56 6.74
C ARG A 9 1.53 -3.25 7.96
N VAL A 10 1.21 -2.51 9.03
CA VAL A 10 0.50 -3.08 10.20
C VAL A 10 -0.91 -3.54 9.79
N ALA A 11 -1.67 -2.68 9.11
CA ALA A 11 -3.04 -2.97 8.70
C ALA A 11 -3.12 -4.17 7.73
N VAL A 12 -2.27 -4.17 6.70
CA VAL A 12 -2.21 -5.28 5.73
C VAL A 12 -1.75 -6.58 6.39
N SER A 13 -0.73 -6.54 7.25
CA SER A 13 -0.27 -7.75 7.96
C SER A 13 -1.37 -8.32 8.85
N LYS A 14 -2.17 -7.45 9.49
CA LYS A 14 -3.30 -7.87 10.33
C LYS A 14 -4.38 -8.56 9.49
N ALA A 15 -4.82 -7.94 8.40
CA ALA A 15 -5.79 -8.53 7.47
C ALA A 15 -5.32 -9.91 6.96
N VAL A 16 -4.07 -10.00 6.49
CA VAL A 16 -3.49 -11.25 5.98
C VAL A 16 -3.40 -12.33 7.06
N SER A 17 -3.09 -11.95 8.31
CA SER A 17 -3.06 -12.89 9.43
C SER A 17 -4.44 -13.47 9.77
N GLU A 18 -5.51 -12.81 9.35
CA GLU A 18 -6.91 -13.22 9.55
C GLU A 18 -7.50 -13.91 8.32
N GLY A 19 -6.71 -14.07 7.25
CA GLY A 19 -7.10 -14.77 6.03
C GLY A 19 -7.41 -13.87 4.83
N ASP A 20 -7.48 -12.55 5.02
CA ASP A 20 -7.78 -11.58 3.97
C ASP A 20 -6.51 -11.25 3.17
N LYS A 21 -6.31 -11.97 2.07
CA LYS A 21 -5.11 -11.87 1.23
C LYS A 21 -5.28 -11.02 -0.02
N ASP A 22 -6.51 -10.71 -0.43
CA ASP A 22 -6.77 -9.82 -1.56
C ASP A 22 -7.09 -8.41 -1.05
N ILE A 23 -6.08 -7.54 -1.08
CA ILE A 23 -6.17 -6.18 -0.54
C ILE A 23 -6.64 -5.23 -1.64
N GLU A 24 -7.95 -5.13 -1.83
CA GLU A 24 -8.54 -4.30 -2.90
C GLU A 24 -8.27 -2.80 -2.72
N THR A 25 -8.31 -2.30 -1.49
CA THR A 25 -8.15 -0.87 -1.19
C THR A 25 -7.36 -0.62 0.10
N VAL A 26 -6.44 0.34 0.07
CA VAL A 26 -5.74 0.87 1.24
C VAL A 26 -5.98 2.36 1.37
N VAL A 27 -6.41 2.80 2.55
CA VAL A 27 -6.60 4.22 2.89
C VAL A 27 -5.50 4.66 3.85
N VAL A 28 -4.82 5.76 3.51
CA VAL A 28 -3.83 6.39 4.37
C VAL A 28 -4.27 7.81 4.68
N TYR A 29 -4.45 8.10 5.97
CA TYR A 29 -4.66 9.46 6.44
C TYR A 29 -3.40 9.99 7.08
N THR A 30 -3.02 11.22 6.73
CA THR A 30 -2.00 11.98 7.44
C THR A 30 -2.55 13.33 7.87
N ASP A 31 -2.22 13.73 9.10
CA ASP A 31 -2.62 15.02 9.65
C ASP A 31 -1.72 16.16 9.12
N THR A 32 -1.70 16.30 7.81
CA THR A 32 -0.86 17.22 7.03
C THR A 32 -1.71 18.09 6.11
N ASP A 33 -1.16 19.20 5.66
CA ASP A 33 -1.83 20.11 4.72
C ASP A 33 -1.68 19.70 3.25
N GLU A 34 -0.72 18.81 2.97
CA GLU A 34 -0.42 18.24 1.66
C GLU A 34 -0.60 16.70 1.66
N PRO A 35 -0.86 16.08 0.50
CA PRO A 35 -0.98 14.63 0.39
C PRO A 35 0.34 13.91 0.72
N THR A 36 0.28 12.93 1.61
CA THR A 36 1.43 12.07 1.94
C THR A 36 1.18 10.65 1.43
N PRO A 37 1.69 10.27 0.25
CA PRO A 37 1.49 8.93 -0.29
C PRO A 37 2.25 7.87 0.53
N PRO A 38 1.84 6.58 0.47
CA PRO A 38 2.58 5.49 1.11
C PRO A 38 4.05 5.47 0.70
N CYS A 39 4.93 5.10 1.63
CA CYS A 39 6.36 4.99 1.34
C CYS A 39 6.66 3.80 0.40
N GLY A 40 7.84 3.78 -0.22
CA GLY A 40 8.21 2.75 -1.19
C GLY A 40 8.10 1.31 -0.67
N ALA A 41 8.49 1.08 0.60
CA ALA A 41 8.38 -0.23 1.24
C ALA A 41 6.92 -0.67 1.42
N CYS A 42 6.01 0.27 1.76
CA CYS A 42 4.58 -0.03 1.87
C CYS A 42 3.98 -0.35 0.50
N ARG A 43 4.33 0.42 -0.54
CA ARG A 43 3.86 0.14 -1.92
C ARG A 43 4.25 -1.25 -2.37
N GLN A 44 5.51 -1.62 -2.16
CA GLN A 44 6.01 -2.95 -2.52
C GLN A 44 5.32 -4.05 -1.71
N PHE A 45 5.15 -3.85 -0.40
CA PHE A 45 4.47 -4.81 0.46
C PHE A 45 3.02 -5.05 0.05
N ILE A 46 2.26 -3.99 -0.27
CA ILE A 46 0.88 -4.11 -0.76
C ILE A 46 0.85 -4.83 -2.12
N ALA A 47 1.84 -4.56 -2.99
CA ALA A 47 1.91 -5.18 -4.32
C ALA A 47 2.14 -6.69 -4.30
N GLU A 48 2.64 -7.27 -3.20
CA GLU A 48 2.70 -8.74 -3.03
C GLU A 48 1.31 -9.37 -2.89
N PHE A 49 0.30 -8.59 -2.48
CA PHE A 49 -1.07 -9.06 -2.24
C PHE A 49 -2.00 -8.67 -3.38
N ASN A 50 -1.95 -7.42 -3.82
CA ASN A 50 -2.71 -6.95 -4.98
C ASN A 50 -2.00 -5.75 -5.64
N ARG A 51 -1.49 -5.95 -6.84
CA ARG A 51 -0.76 -4.93 -7.62
C ARG A 51 -1.68 -3.84 -8.20
N GLU A 52 -2.98 -4.11 -8.29
CA GLU A 52 -4.00 -3.18 -8.78
C GLU A 52 -4.80 -2.54 -7.64
N ALA A 53 -4.36 -2.68 -6.38
CA ALA A 53 -5.03 -2.08 -5.23
C ALA A 53 -5.28 -0.57 -5.41
N ASN A 54 -6.45 -0.12 -5.00
CA ASN A 54 -6.77 1.30 -4.89
C ASN A 54 -6.04 1.90 -3.67
N ILE A 55 -5.34 3.00 -3.88
CA ILE A 55 -4.67 3.74 -2.82
C ILE A 55 -5.39 5.08 -2.64
N ILE A 56 -6.04 5.24 -1.49
CA ILE A 56 -6.71 6.48 -1.09
C ILE A 56 -5.78 7.24 -0.16
N ILE A 57 -5.30 8.38 -0.62
CA ILE A 57 -4.43 9.30 0.12
C ILE A 57 -5.32 10.42 0.65
N ALA A 58 -5.55 10.45 1.94
CA ALA A 58 -6.34 11.47 2.63
C ALA A 58 -5.45 12.36 3.49
N TRP A 59 -5.72 13.67 3.46
CA TRP A 59 -5.08 14.66 4.29
C TRP A 59 -6.09 15.74 4.69
N ARG A 60 -5.71 16.71 5.52
CA ARG A 60 -6.67 17.69 6.10
C ARG A 60 -7.51 18.43 5.06
N LYS A 61 -6.96 18.67 3.88
CA LYS A 61 -7.55 19.52 2.84
C LYS A 61 -8.12 18.74 1.65
N GLY A 62 -8.06 17.40 1.67
CA GLY A 62 -8.57 16.65 0.54
C GLY A 62 -8.29 15.16 0.57
N VAL A 63 -8.73 14.53 -0.52
CA VAL A 63 -8.55 13.12 -0.79
C VAL A 63 -8.11 12.95 -2.24
N LYS A 64 -7.21 12.00 -2.48
CA LYS A 64 -6.77 11.61 -3.80
C LYS A 64 -6.74 10.09 -3.90
N GLN A 65 -7.40 9.55 -4.91
CA GLN A 65 -7.33 8.13 -5.24
C GLN A 65 -6.37 7.93 -6.41
N VAL A 66 -5.54 6.90 -6.31
CA VAL A 66 -4.65 6.44 -7.38
C VAL A 66 -4.61 4.91 -7.37
N ASN A 67 -4.21 4.30 -8.49
CA ASN A 67 -3.94 2.87 -8.49
C ASN A 67 -2.51 2.58 -8.04
N LEU A 68 -2.28 1.47 -7.34
CA LEU A 68 -0.95 1.08 -6.89
C LEU A 68 0.02 0.87 -8.07
N LYS A 69 -0.45 0.39 -9.22
CA LYS A 69 0.39 0.20 -10.41
C LYS A 69 0.98 1.51 -10.93
N ASP A 70 0.31 2.64 -10.73
CA ASP A 70 0.82 3.96 -11.12
C ASP A 70 1.89 4.46 -10.14
N LEU A 71 1.77 4.09 -8.86
CA LEU A 71 2.75 4.41 -7.82
C LEU A 71 3.97 3.47 -7.81
N LEU A 72 3.85 2.29 -8.43
CA LEU A 72 4.89 1.25 -8.52
C LEU A 72 4.80 0.47 -9.86
N PRO A 73 5.15 1.12 -10.98
CA PRO A 73 4.91 0.59 -12.34
C PRO A 73 5.67 -0.70 -12.66
N LEU A 74 6.80 -0.95 -12.01
CA LEU A 74 7.64 -2.12 -12.28
C LEU A 74 7.89 -2.94 -11.02
N ALA A 75 6.86 -3.10 -10.16
CA ALA A 75 6.95 -3.85 -8.92
C ALA A 75 7.64 -5.22 -9.10
N PHE A 76 8.46 -5.59 -8.12
CA PHE A 76 9.09 -6.91 -8.05
C PHE A 76 8.18 -7.82 -7.23
N THR A 77 7.52 -8.79 -7.83
CA THR A 77 6.56 -9.67 -7.13
C THR A 77 6.91 -11.14 -7.35
N GLY A 78 6.30 -12.04 -6.57
CA GLY A 78 6.41 -13.50 -6.77
C GLY A 78 6.13 -13.96 -8.21
N GLU A 79 5.15 -13.34 -8.89
CA GLU A 79 4.82 -13.62 -10.28
C GLU A 79 6.04 -13.45 -11.21
N LYS A 80 6.86 -12.41 -11.00
CA LYS A 80 8.09 -12.17 -11.78
C LYS A 80 9.20 -13.17 -11.47
N LEU A 81 9.11 -13.87 -10.34
CA LEU A 81 10.02 -14.95 -9.95
C LEU A 81 9.51 -16.34 -10.35
N GLY A 82 8.35 -16.43 -11.01
CA GLY A 82 7.72 -17.72 -11.33
C GLY A 82 7.21 -18.47 -10.09
N LYS A 83 6.92 -17.75 -9.00
CA LYS A 83 6.38 -18.30 -7.75
C LYS A 83 5.01 -17.69 -7.50
N THR A 84 3.98 -18.53 -7.46
CA THR A 84 2.62 -18.16 -7.01
C THR A 84 2.35 -18.82 -5.67
#